data_AF-A0A7V9H2J2-F1
#
_entry.id   AF-A0A7V9H2J2-F1
#
_cell.length_a   1.000
_cell.length_b   1.000
_cell.length_c   1.000
_cell.angle_alpha   90.00
_cell.angle_beta   90.00
_cell.angle_gamma   90.00
#
_symmetry.space_group_name_H-M   'P 1'
#
loop_
_entity.id
_entity.type
_entity.pdbx_description
1 polymer ?
#
loop_
_entity_poly.entity_id
_entity_poly.type
_entity_poly.pdbx_seq_one_letter_code
_entity_poly.pdbx_strand_id
1 'polypeptide(L)' 'MKTVTHEEIQQKMDRGDNFLLLEVLGEASYDRGHLPGAVRYEGRDQVSGLAPDRSTEIVAYCSNFN' A
#
# COMPACT_ATOMS: atom_id res chain seq x y z
N MET A 1 2.66 -0.53 16.02
CA MET A 1 2.67 -0.65 14.55
C MET A 1 3.42 -1.93 14.22
N LYS A 2 2.82 -2.82 13.42
CA LYS A 2 3.49 -4.05 12.98
C LYS A 2 4.19 -3.75 11.66
N THR A 3 5.46 -4.11 11.54
CA THR A 3 6.19 -4.07 10.28
C THR A 3 6.00 -5.38 9.55
N VAL A 4 6.04 -5.32 8.22
CA VAL A 4 5.97 -6.46 7.31
C VAL A 4 7.15 -6.38 6.35
N THR A 5 7.71 -7.52 5.98
CA THR A 5 8.84 -7.58 5.05
C THR A 5 8.37 -7.56 3.60
N HIS A 6 9.30 -7.34 2.68
CA HIS A 6 9.05 -7.44 1.25
C HIS A 6 8.52 -8.83 0.87
N GLU A 7 9.13 -9.90 1.39
CA GLU A 7 8.72 -11.28 1.11
C GLU A 7 7.31 -11.57 1.62
N GLU A 8 6.94 -11.05 2.80
CA GLU A 8 5.58 -11.21 3.34
C GLU A 8 4.54 -10.52 2.45
N ILE A 9 4.85 -9.33 1.91
CA ILE A 9 3.97 -8.64 0.97
C ILE A 9 3.90 -9.38 -0.37
N GLN A 10 5.03 -9.87 -0.89
CA GLN A 10 5.04 -10.67 -2.12
C GLN A 10 4.16 -11.92 -1.97
N GLN A 11 4.31 -12.66 -0.87
CA GLN A 11 3.48 -13.84 -0.61
C GLN A 11 1.99 -13.51 -0.48
N LYS A 12 1.63 -12.38 0.14
CA LYS A 12 0.24 -11.92 0.21
C LYS A 12 -0.32 -11.64 -1.19
N MET A 13 0.46 -10.98 -2.04
CA MET A 13 0.09 -10.71 -3.44
C MET A 13 -0.07 -12.00 -4.23
N ASP A 14 0.87 -12.95 -4.10
CA ASP A 14 0.83 -14.23 -4.81
C ASP A 14 -0.37 -15.11 -4.40
N ARG A 15 -0.78 -15.03 -3.12
CA ARG A 15 -1.98 -15.73 -2.61
C ARG A 15 -3.29 -15.05 -3.03
N GLY A 16 -3.24 -13.80 -3.48
CA GLY A 16 -4.44 -12.99 -3.72
C GLY A 16 -5.15 -12.56 -2.44
N ASP A 17 -4.41 -12.38 -1.34
CA ASP A 17 -4.98 -11.86 -0.08
C ASP A 17 -5.60 -10.47 -0.32
N ASN A 18 -6.74 -10.19 0.33
CA ASN A 18 -7.39 -8.88 0.24
C ASN A 18 -6.78 -7.91 1.26
N PHE A 19 -6.06 -6.90 0.79
CA PHE A 19 -5.52 -5.82 1.61
C PHE A 19 -5.36 -4.56 0.75
N LEU A 20 -5.33 -3.38 1.39
CA LEU A 20 -5.03 -2.12 0.72
C LEU A 20 -3.54 -1.82 0.84
N LEU A 21 -2.85 -1.76 -0.30
CA LEU A 21 -1.44 -1.38 -0.37
C LEU A 21 -1.33 0.13 -0.67
N LEU A 22 -0.81 0.90 0.28
CA LEU A 22 -0.67 2.36 0.17
C LEU A 22 0.78 2.77 -0.03
N GLU A 23 1.07 3.46 -1.14
CA GLU A 23 2.33 4.17 -1.36
C GLU A 23 2.22 5.57 -0.74
N VAL A 24 3.12 5.90 0.19
CA VAL A 24 3.06 7.16 0.94
C VAL A 24 3.97 8.26 0.39
N LEU A 25 4.73 7.98 -0.68
CA LEU A 25 5.50 8.99 -1.39
C LEU A 25 4.64 9.87 -2.32
N GLY A 26 5.19 11.02 -2.70
CA GLY A 26 4.53 11.97 -3.61
C GLY A 26 4.36 11.43 -5.04
N GLU A 27 3.50 12.12 -5.80
CA GLU A 27 3.13 11.78 -7.19
C GLU A 27 4.34 11.47 -8.08
N ALA A 28 5.35 12.34 -8.08
CA ALA A 28 6.55 12.11 -8.89
C ALA A 28 7.29 10.80 -8.57
N SER A 29 7.24 10.30 -7.32
CA SER A 29 7.82 9.01 -6.97
C SER A 29 6.94 7.85 -7.39
N TYR A 30 5.63 7.98 -7.20
CA TYR A 30 4.65 7.00 -7.63
C TYR A 30 4.70 6.79 -9.15
N ASP A 31 4.76 7.88 -9.92
CA ASP A 31 4.83 7.84 -11.39
C ASP A 31 6.15 7.25 -11.91
N ARG A 32 7.25 7.43 -11.17
CA ARG A 32 8.52 6.77 -11.50
C ARG A 32 8.44 5.25 -11.37
N GLY A 33 7.66 4.76 -10.42
CA GLY A 33 7.44 3.34 -10.20
C GLY A 33 6.81 3.06 -8.84
N HIS A 34 5.89 2.10 -8.82
CA HIS A 34 5.19 1.64 -7.63
C HIS A 34 4.89 0.14 -7.75
N LEU A 35 4.57 -0.50 -6.62
CA LEU A 35 4.21 -1.91 -6.61
C LEU A 35 2.87 -2.12 -7.35
N PRO A 36 2.68 -3.24 -8.07
CA PRO A 36 1.41 -3.55 -8.72
C PRO A 36 0.23 -3.51 -7.73
N GLY A 37 -0.83 -2.79 -8.09
CA GLY A 37 -2.03 -2.65 -7.25
C GLY A 37 -1.89 -1.67 -6.08
N ALA A 38 -0.72 -1.03 -5.89
CA ALA A 38 -0.58 0.05 -4.93
C ALA A 38 -1.48 1.24 -5.28
N VAL A 39 -1.97 1.93 -4.26
CA VAL A 39 -2.69 3.20 -4.38
C VAL A 39 -1.87 4.29 -3.70
N ARG A 40 -1.63 5.41 -4.38
CA ARG A 40 -0.97 6.56 -3.78
C ARG A 40 -1.85 7.15 -2.68
N TYR A 41 -1.27 7.39 -1.51
CA TYR A 41 -1.97 8.02 -0.40
C TYR A 41 -2.19 9.52 -0.67
N GLU A 42 -3.44 9.94 -0.62
CA GLU A 42 -3.88 11.34 -0.82
C GLU A 42 -4.57 11.93 0.42
N GLY A 43 -4.95 11.08 1.38
CA GLY A 43 -5.57 11.54 2.63
C GLY A 43 -6.49 10.50 3.26
N ARG A 44 -6.98 10.84 4.46
CA ARG A 44 -7.84 9.93 5.25
C ARG A 44 -9.19 9.65 4.60
N ASP A 45 -9.75 10.62 3.88
CA ASP A 45 -11.06 10.48 3.24
C ASP A 45 -11.01 9.47 2.09
N GLN A 46 -9.94 9.52 1.29
CA GLN A 46 -9.65 8.53 0.25
C GLN A 46 -9.54 7.12 0.85
N VAL A 47 -8.75 6.95 1.91
CA VAL A 47 -8.59 5.66 2.59
C VAL A 47 -9.92 5.16 3.15
N SER A 48 -10.74 6.05 3.72
CA SER A 48 -12.06 5.69 4.25
C SER A 48 -13.04 5.25 3.15
N GLY A 49 -12.90 5.77 1.93
CA GLY A 49 -13.67 5.33 0.77
C GLY A 49 -13.20 4.00 0.17
N LEU A 50 -11.89 3.75 0.18
CA LEU A 50 -11.28 2.52 -0.37
C LEU A 50 -11.38 1.32 0.60
N ALA A 51 -11.29 1.58 1.90
CA ALA A 51 -11.37 0.59 2.96
C ALA A 51 -12.49 0.96 3.97
N PRO A 52 -13.77 0.93 3.54
CA PRO A 52 -14.89 1.26 4.42
C PRO A 52 -15.06 0.24 5.56
N ASP A 53 -14.67 -1.01 5.33
CA ASP A 53 -14.57 -2.02 6.38
C ASP A 53 -13.28 -1.82 7.18
N ARG A 54 -13.43 -1.53 8.48
CA ARG A 54 -12.34 -1.35 9.43
C ARG A 54 -11.52 -2.62 9.69
N SER A 55 -12.00 -3.77 9.25
CA SER A 55 -11.26 -5.03 9.28
C SER A 55 -10.25 -5.16 8.13
N THR A 56 -10.36 -4.31 7.09
CA THR A 56 -9.45 -4.29 5.95
C THR A 56 -8.03 -4.04 6.42
N GLU A 57 -7.12 -4.96 6.13
CA GLU A 57 -5.69 -4.76 6.38
C GLU A 57 -5.17 -3.65 5.46
N ILE A 58 -4.49 -2.66 6.05
CA ILE A 58 -3.83 -1.58 5.32
C ILE A 58 -2.33 -1.73 5.53
N VAL A 59 -1.60 -1.88 4.44
CA VAL A 59 -0.15 -1.89 4.41
C VAL A 59 0.32 -0.59 3.78
N ALA A 60 0.95 0.27 4.57
CA ALA A 60 1.61 1.47 4.05
C ALA A 60 3.10 1.18 3.82
N TYR A 61 3.62 1.60 2.68
CA TYR A 61 5.04 1.48 2.35
C TYR A 61 5.55 2.77 1.69
N CYS A 62 6.86 2.98 1.77
CA CYS A 62 7.58 3.96 0.97
C CYS A 62 8.78 3.29 0.32
N SER A 63 9.16 3.78 -0.85
CA SER A 63 10.36 3.35 -1.54
C SER A 63 11.58 4.14 -1.05
N ASN A 64 12.73 3.48 -0.95
CA ASN A 64 14.01 4.16 -0.79
C ASN A 64 14.73 4.14 -2.15
N PHE A 65 15.02 5.33 -2.71
CA PHE A 65 15.69 5.48 -4.01
C PHE A 65 17.20 5.74 -3.90
N ASN A 66 17.77 5.63 -2.68
CA ASN A 66 19.21 5.81 -2.45
C ASN A 66 20.03 4.59 -2.89
#